data_AF-A0A0G1T0G8-F1
#
_entry.id   AF-A0A0G1T0G8-F1
#
_cell.length_a   1.000
_cell.length_b   1.000
_cell.length_c   1.000
_cell.angle_alpha   90.00
_cell.angle_beta   90.00
_cell.angle_gamma   90.00
#
_symmetry.space_group_name_H-M   'P 1'
#
loop_
_entity.id
_entity.type
_entity.pdbx_description
1 polymer ?
#
loop_
_entity_poly.entity_id
_entity_poly.type
_entity_poly.pdbx_seq_one_letter_code
_entity_poly.pdbx_strand_id
1 'polypeptide(L)'
;MLLRILASLFLLFSILYLPFWVSVILALAGMVYFARYWEAAALFLLSDALYGVPQARFFGFTFVAFFLSLVILAATEILKKKLKFYN
;
A
#
# COMPACT_ATOMS: atom_id res chain seq x y z
N MET A 1 -16.44 2.43 7.92
CA MET A 1 -16.81 2.38 6.49
C MET A 1 -16.47 3.69 5.79
N LEU A 2 -17.13 4.82 6.08
CA LEU A 2 -16.86 6.11 5.42
C LEU A 2 -15.38 6.53 5.44
N LEU A 3 -14.73 6.49 6.62
CA LEU A 3 -13.33 6.87 6.78
C LEU A 3 -12.36 5.98 5.97
N ARG A 4 -12.71 4.70 5.78
CA ARG A 4 -11.95 3.76 4.95
C ARG A 4 -12.03 4.14 3.47
N ILE A 5 -13.22 4.49 3.00
CA ILE A 5 -13.43 4.95 1.62
C ILE A 5 -12.67 6.26 1.39
N LEU A 6 -12.76 7.22 2.31
CA LEU A 6 -12.02 8.48 2.21
C LEU A 6 -10.51 8.26 2.20
N ALA A 7 -9.98 7.36 3.04
CA ALA A 7 -8.57 7.01 3.02
C ALA A 7 -8.15 6.38 1.68
N SER A 8 -8.99 5.53 1.07
CA SER A 8 -8.71 4.93 -0.23
C SER A 8 -8.73 5.97 -1.35
N LEU A 9 -9.70 6.89 -1.34
CA LEU A 9 -9.78 7.98 -2.30
C LEU A 9 -8.59 8.95 -2.17
N PHE A 10 -8.18 9.24 -0.94
CA PHE A 10 -7.02 10.11 -0.69
C PHE A 10 -5.71 9.44 -1.11
N LEU A 11 -5.56 8.13 -0.87
CA LEU A 11 -4.43 7.37 -1.35
C LEU A 11 -4.40 7.31 -2.89
N LEU A 12 -5.55 7.09 -3.53
CA LEU A 12 -5.67 7.13 -4.99
C LEU A 12 -5.25 8.51 -5.54
N PHE A 13 -5.78 9.59 -4.96
CA PHE A 13 -5.38 10.95 -5.32
C PHE A 13 -3.87 11.15 -5.17
N SER A 14 -3.29 10.65 -4.08
CA SER A 14 -1.84 10.73 -3.87
C SER A 14 -1.05 9.98 -4.93
N ILE A 15 -1.51 8.82 -5.39
CA ILE A 15 -0.81 8.04 -6.42
C ILE A 15 -0.83 8.76 -7.76
N LEU A 16 -1.93 9.44 -8.09
CA LEU A 16 -2.10 10.13 -9.37
C LEU A 16 -1.38 11.47 -9.44
N TYR A 17 -1.26 12.19 -8.32
CA TYR A 17 -0.83 13.59 -8.33
C TYR A 17 0.31 13.93 -7.38
N LEU A 18 0.57 13.14 -6.36
CA LEU A 18 1.58 13.44 -5.34
C LEU A 18 2.84 12.58 -5.51
N PRO A 19 3.96 12.95 -4.86
CA PRO A 19 5.16 12.13 -4.88
C PRO A 19 4.91 10.74 -4.31
N PHE A 20 5.50 9.72 -4.93
CA PHE A 20 5.37 8.30 -4.57
C PHE A 20 5.52 8.02 -3.06
N TRP A 21 6.47 8.70 -2.40
CA TRP A 21 6.71 8.56 -0.96
C TRP A 21 5.51 8.94 -0.10
N VAL A 22 4.71 9.92 -0.52
CA VAL A 22 3.48 10.30 0.18
C VAL A 22 2.49 9.13 0.13
N SER A 23 2.35 8.47 -1.02
CA SER A 23 1.49 7.30 -1.17
C SER A 23 1.94 6.14 -0.28
N VAL A 24 3.26 5.90 -0.18
CA VAL A 24 3.83 4.86 0.69
C VAL A 24 3.47 5.13 2.16
N ILE A 25 3.66 6.36 2.64
CA ILE A 25 3.35 6.73 4.02
C ILE A 25 1.84 6.58 4.29
N LEU A 26 0.99 7.04 3.38
CA LEU A 26 -0.47 6.93 3.51
C LEU A 26 -0.94 5.48 3.53
N ALA A 27 -0.38 4.63 2.66
CA ALA A 27 -0.70 3.21 2.67
C ALA A 27 -0.26 2.52 3.95
N LEU A 28 0.95 2.80 4.45
CA LEU A 28 1.42 2.29 5.73
C LEU A 28 0.50 2.72 6.88
N ALA A 29 0.14 4.00 6.93
CA ALA A 29 -0.79 4.52 7.93
C ALA A 29 -2.15 3.80 7.85
N GLY A 30 -2.69 3.62 6.63
CA GLY A 30 -3.93 2.87 6.41
C GLY A 30 -3.83 1.40 6.83
N MET A 31 -2.74 0.72 6.47
CA MET A 31 -2.48 -0.67 6.84
C MET A 31 -2.35 -0.86 8.35
N VAL A 32 -1.79 0.11 9.09
CA VAL A 32 -1.72 0.07 10.56
C VAL A 32 -3.06 0.42 11.18
N TYR A 33 -3.75 1.46 10.68
CA TYR A 33 -5.00 1.96 11.25
C TYR A 33 -6.17 0.99 11.08
N PHE A 34 -6.37 0.44 9.88
CA PHE A 34 -7.47 -0.50 9.61
C PHE A 34 -7.05 -1.94 9.86
N ALA A 35 -7.96 -2.79 10.36
CA ALA A 35 -7.67 -4.19 10.64
C ALA A 35 -7.06 -4.92 9.43
N ARG A 36 -7.65 -4.70 8.24
CA ARG A 36 -7.22 -5.28 6.96
C ARG A 36 -7.50 -4.31 5.83
N TYR A 37 -6.45 -3.84 5.14
CA TYR A 37 -6.53 -2.76 4.14
C TYR A 37 -5.95 -3.18 2.77
N TRP A 38 -6.65 -4.10 2.10
CA TRP A 38 -6.28 -4.59 0.76
C TRP A 38 -6.32 -3.52 -0.33
N GLU A 39 -7.08 -2.45 -0.10
CA GLU A 39 -7.17 -1.31 -1.00
C GLU A 39 -5.81 -0.68 -1.29
N ALA A 40 -4.91 -0.64 -0.29
CA ALA A 40 -3.56 -0.18 -0.52
C ALA A 40 -2.82 -1.05 -1.54
N ALA A 41 -2.86 -2.38 -1.40
CA ALA A 41 -2.22 -3.27 -2.36
C ALA A 41 -2.82 -3.14 -3.76
N ALA A 42 -4.15 -3.06 -3.87
CA ALA A 42 -4.83 -2.85 -5.15
C ALA A 42 -4.44 -1.51 -5.81
N LEU A 43 -4.28 -0.45 -5.01
CA LEU A 43 -3.87 0.87 -5.50
C LEU A 43 -2.39 0.91 -5.88
N PHE A 44 -1.51 0.17 -5.19
CA PHE A 44 -0.12 0.02 -5.59
C PHE A 44 0.05 -0.85 -6.85
N LEU A 45 -0.84 -1.81 -7.09
CA LEU A 45 -0.93 -2.49 -8.39
C LEU A 45 -1.26 -1.50 -9.51
N LEU A 46 -2.23 -0.60 -9.28
CA LEU A 46 -2.56 0.46 -10.23
C LEU A 46 -1.37 1.40 -10.44
N SER A 47 -0.66 1.77 -9.36
CA SER A 47 0.53 2.62 -9.44
C SER A 47 1.61 2.00 -10.33
N ASP A 48 1.93 0.72 -10.14
CA ASP A 48 2.90 0.01 -10.99
C ASP A 48 2.37 -0.20 -12.41
N ALA A 49 1.06 -0.38 -12.61
CA ALA A 49 0.48 -0.47 -13.95
C ALA A 49 0.57 0.85 -14.73
N LEU A 50 0.46 1.99 -14.03
CA LEU A 50 0.51 3.32 -14.64
C LEU A 50 1.95 3.85 -14.80
N TYR A 51 2.80 3.62 -13.81
CA TYR A 51 4.12 4.24 -13.70
C TYR A 51 5.28 3.24 -13.57
N GLY A 52 4.99 1.94 -13.52
CA GLY A 52 6.00 0.90 -13.40
C GLY A 52 6.85 0.83 -14.66
N VAL A 53 8.16 1.03 -14.49
CA VAL A 53 9.15 0.89 -15.56
C VAL A 53 10.11 -0.23 -15.16
N PRO A 54 10.45 -1.18 -16.06
CA PRO A 54 11.47 -2.18 -15.80
C PRO A 54 12.79 -1.49 -15.46
N GLN A 55 13.30 -1.71 -14.26
CA GLN A 55 14.59 -1.13 -13.84
C GLN A 55 15.61 -2.25 -13.65
N ALA A 56 16.83 -2.03 -14.13
CA ALA A 56 17.94 -2.99 -14.02
C ALA A 56 18.22 -3.41 -12.57
N ARG A 57 18.08 -2.48 -11.61
CA ARG A 57 18.24 -2.75 -10.16
C ARG A 57 17.23 -3.75 -9.58
N PHE A 58 16.12 -3.99 -10.29
CA PHE A 58 15.09 -4.96 -9.90
C PHE A 58 15.01 -6.11 -10.89
N PHE A 59 16.10 -6.46 -11.58
CA PHE A 59 16.14 -7.55 -12.56
C PHE A 59 15.11 -7.42 -13.69
N GLY A 60 14.70 -6.19 -14.02
CA GLY A 60 13.65 -5.93 -15.02
C GLY A 60 12.23 -6.16 -14.52
N PHE A 61 12.02 -6.31 -13.20
CA PHE A 61 10.70 -6.48 -12.62
C PHE A 61 9.92 -5.16 -12.56
N THR A 62 8.68 -5.18 -13.05
CA THR A 62 7.83 -3.97 -13.15
C THR A 62 6.95 -3.74 -11.92
N PHE A 63 6.41 -4.80 -11.31
CA PHE A 63 5.41 -4.70 -10.23
C PHE A 63 6.04 -4.66 -8.82
N VAL A 64 7.16 -3.95 -8.68
CA VAL A 64 7.95 -3.95 -7.44
C VAL A 64 7.14 -3.39 -6.28
N ALA A 65 6.44 -2.27 -6.47
CA ALA A 65 5.74 -1.59 -5.38
C ALA A 65 4.51 -2.38 -4.93
N PHE A 66 3.80 -3.03 -5.86
CA PHE A 66 2.71 -3.95 -5.57
C PHE A 66 3.19 -5.12 -4.71
N PHE A 67 4.23 -5.84 -5.15
CA PHE A 67 4.75 -6.97 -4.39
C PHE A 67 5.28 -6.55 -3.02
N LEU A 68 5.97 -5.41 -2.94
CA LEU A 68 6.41 -4.87 -1.66
C LEU A 68 5.24 -4.53 -0.74
N SER A 69 4.17 -3.93 -1.27
CA SER A 69 2.95 -3.61 -0.50
C SER A 69 2.28 -4.87 0.06
N LEU A 70 2.28 -5.99 -0.68
CA LEU A 70 1.76 -7.27 -0.21
C LEU A 70 2.59 -7.83 0.95
N VAL A 71 3.92 -7.79 0.81
CA VAL A 71 4.85 -8.24 1.87
C VAL A 71 4.65 -7.42 3.14
N ILE A 72 4.55 -6.09 3.00
CA ILE A 72 4.29 -5.19 4.12
C ILE A 72 2.93 -5.46 4.75
N LEU A 73 1.87 -5.60 3.95
CA LEU A 73 0.53 -5.90 4.44
C LEU A 73 0.51 -7.19 5.25
N ALA A 74 1.15 -8.26 4.74
CA ALA A 74 1.29 -9.52 5.45
C ALA A 74 2.08 -9.38 6.76
N ALA A 75 3.19 -8.64 6.74
CA ALA A 75 3.98 -8.36 7.93
C ALA A 75 3.16 -7.58 8.98
N THR A 76 2.42 -6.55 8.58
CA THR A 76 1.55 -5.77 9.47
C THR A 76 0.46 -6.65 10.08
N GLU A 77 -0.18 -7.52 9.31
CA GLU A 77 -1.20 -8.46 9.80
C GLU A 77 -0.62 -9.44 10.83
N ILE A 78 0.58 -9.98 10.58
CA ILE A 78 1.27 -10.88 11.52
C ILE A 78 1.64 -10.15 12.81
N LEU A 79 2.18 -8.92 12.69
CA LEU A 79 2.55 -8.10 13.84
C LEU A 79 1.33 -7.75 14.70
N LYS A 80 0.22 -7.36 14.06
CA LYS A 80 -1.04 -7.07 14.75
C LYS A 80 -1.57 -8.26 15.53
N LYS A 81 -1.51 -9.47 14.96
CA LYS A 81 -1.91 -10.70 15.68
C LYS A 81 -1.07 -10.99 16.92
N LYS A 82 0.20 -10.55 16.95
CA LYS A 82 1.09 -10.71 18.12
C LYS A 82 0.88 -9.60 19.17
N LEU A 83 0.34 -8.45 18.78
CA LEU A 83 0.04 -7.34 19.67
C LEU A 83 -1.33 -7.57 20.33
N LYS A 84 -1.33 -7.90 21.64
CA LYS A 84 -2.52 -8.07 22.51
C LYS A 84 -3.57 -6.91 22.47
N PHE A 85 -3.28 -5.82 21.77
CA PHE A 85 -4.15 -4.66 21.62
C PHE A 85 -5.28 -4.85 20.60
N TYR A 86 -5.19 -5.86 19.72
CA TYR A 86 -6.27 -6.26 18.83
C TYR A 86 -6.84 -7.60 19.35
N ASN A 87 -7.77 -7.51 20.31
CA ASN A 87 -8.67 -8.61 20.67
C ASN A 87 -9.92 -8.54 19.81
#